data_AF-A0A8T4CCE9-F1
#
_entry.id   AF-A0A8T4CCE9-F1
#
_cell.length_a   1.000
_cell.length_b   1.000
_cell.length_c   1.000
_cell.angle_alpha   90.00
_cell.angle_beta   90.00
_cell.angle_gamma   90.00
#
_symmetry.space_group_name_H-M   'P 1'
#
loop_
_entity.id
_entity.type
_entity.pdbx_description
1 polymer ?
#
loop_
_entity_poly.entity_id
_entity_poly.type
_entity_poly.pdbx_seq_one_letter_code
_entity_poly.pdbx_strand_id
1 'polypeptide(L)'
;MGGDVVSMGCEIAVSHFIDQDQAEKQIEVAAEHMKAEEARGRPSASARRLLVEARELLEAGLFTRAFLLAVRARGMALETVG
;
A
#
# COMPACT_ATOMS: atom_id res chain seq x y z
N MET A 1 28.59 -6.75 -19.07
CA MET A 1 27.24 -7.35 -19.19
C MET A 1 26.97 -8.13 -17.92
N GLY A 2 25.92 -7.77 -17.19
CA GLY A 2 25.57 -8.35 -15.90
C GLY A 2 24.54 -7.48 -15.22
N GLY A 3 23.47 -7.16 -15.96
CA GLY A 3 22.30 -6.47 -15.44
C GLY A 3 21.35 -7.45 -14.77
N ASP A 4 20.47 -6.90 -13.93
CA ASP A 4 19.33 -7.52 -13.26
C ASP A 4 19.62 -8.46 -12.07
N VAL A 5 19.82 -7.83 -10.92
CA VAL A 5 19.45 -8.40 -9.61
C VAL A 5 18.35 -7.55 -8.94
N VAL A 6 17.58 -6.78 -9.72
CA VAL A 6 16.49 -5.93 -9.21
C VAL A 6 15.15 -6.40 -9.79
N SER A 7 14.81 -7.65 -9.52
CA SER A 7 13.45 -8.15 -9.68
C SER A 7 13.30 -9.35 -8.74
N MET A 8 12.18 -9.39 -8.00
CA MET A 8 11.82 -10.46 -7.04
C MET A 8 12.40 -10.37 -5.61
N GLY A 9 12.90 -9.21 -5.17
CA GLY A 9 13.30 -9.01 -3.76
C GLY A 9 12.16 -8.71 -2.76
N CYS A 10 10.97 -8.31 -3.23
CA CYS A 10 9.88 -7.86 -2.35
C CYS A 10 8.77 -8.89 -2.10
N GLU A 11 8.74 -10.02 -2.82
CA GLU A 11 7.63 -10.98 -2.70
C GLU A 11 7.93 -12.15 -1.74
N ILE A 12 9.19 -12.42 -1.41
CA ILE A 12 9.57 -13.66 -0.70
C ILE A 12 10.02 -13.42 0.76
N ALA A 13 10.41 -12.21 1.15
CA ALA A 13 10.89 -11.96 2.53
C ALA A 13 9.81 -11.50 3.53
N VAL A 14 8.62 -11.11 3.07
CA VAL A 14 7.57 -10.50 3.92
C VAL A 14 6.44 -11.50 4.28
N SER A 15 6.59 -12.76 3.89
CA SER A 15 5.57 -13.80 4.16
C SER A 15 5.61 -14.34 5.61
N HIS A 16 6.56 -13.89 6.43
CA HIS A 16 6.63 -14.23 7.85
C HIS A 16 6.58 -12.92 8.65
N PHE A 17 5.50 -12.73 9.43
CA PHE A 17 5.29 -11.66 10.43
C PHE A 17 4.81 -10.28 9.98
N ILE A 18 3.91 -10.17 8.99
CA ILE A 18 3.02 -9.00 8.96
C ILE A 18 1.92 -9.25 9.99
N ASP A 19 2.07 -8.63 11.15
CA ASP A 19 1.03 -8.59 12.18
C ASP A 19 0.03 -7.44 11.93
N GLN A 20 -1.00 -7.40 12.75
CA GLN A 20 -2.08 -6.41 12.64
C GLN A 20 -1.56 -4.96 12.76
N ASP A 21 -0.62 -4.68 13.66
CA ASP A 21 -0.08 -3.33 13.89
C ASP A 21 0.65 -2.82 12.64
N GLN A 22 1.44 -3.68 11.99
CA GLN A 22 2.11 -3.34 10.75
C GLN A 22 1.13 -3.02 9.62
N ALA A 23 0.06 -3.80 9.49
CA ALA A 23 -0.97 -3.58 8.48
C ALA A 23 -1.76 -2.28 8.75
N GLU A 24 -2.15 -2.03 10.01
CA GLU A 24 -2.79 -0.79 10.46
C GLU A 24 -1.93 0.43 10.13
N LYS A 25 -0.65 0.39 10.51
CA LYS A 25 0.29 1.48 10.26
C LYS A 25 0.46 1.78 8.77
N GLN A 26 0.49 0.76 7.91
CA GLN A 26 0.55 1.01 6.46
C GLN A 26 -0.73 1.63 5.91
N ILE A 27 -1.90 1.21 6.42
CA ILE A 27 -3.18 1.82 6.06
C ILE A 27 -3.21 3.29 6.48
N GLU A 28 -2.72 3.62 7.67
CA GLU A 28 -2.62 5.01 8.14
C GLU A 28 -1.69 5.85 7.24
N VAL A 29 -0.48 5.36 6.98
CA VAL A 29 0.48 6.04 6.11
C VAL A 29 -0.10 6.25 4.71
N ALA A 30 -0.75 5.23 4.14
CA ALA A 30 -1.41 5.35 2.84
C ALA A 30 -2.52 6.43 2.87
N ALA A 31 -3.34 6.46 3.93
CA ALA A 31 -4.40 7.45 4.11
C ALA A 31 -3.88 8.88 4.25
N GLU A 32 -2.79 9.09 5.00
CA GLU A 32 -2.15 10.40 5.11
C GLU A 32 -1.61 10.88 3.76
N HIS A 33 -0.96 10.00 3.01
CA HIS A 33 -0.49 10.29 1.66
C HIS A 33 -1.65 10.67 0.72
N MET A 34 -2.77 9.95 0.77
CA MET A 34 -3.96 10.29 -0.01
C MET A 34 -4.52 11.66 0.35
N LYS A 35 -4.63 12.00 1.64
CA LYS A 35 -5.04 13.34 2.08
C LYS A 35 -4.10 14.43 1.56
N ALA A 36 -2.79 14.18 1.58
CA ALA A 36 -1.80 15.12 1.08
C ALA A 36 -1.92 15.35 -0.44
N GLU A 37 -2.13 14.29 -1.22
CA GLU A 37 -2.32 14.41 -2.67
C GLU A 37 -3.66 15.05 -3.03
N GLU A 38 -4.73 14.78 -2.28
CA GLU A 38 -6.01 15.47 -2.42
C GLU A 38 -5.90 16.97 -2.15
N ALA A 39 -5.17 17.37 -1.11
CA ALA A 39 -4.88 18.78 -0.82
C ALA A 39 -4.07 19.45 -1.94
N ARG A 40 -3.28 18.67 -2.68
CA ARG A 40 -2.55 19.11 -3.89
C ARG A 40 -3.40 19.09 -5.16
N GLY A 41 -4.68 18.74 -5.07
CA GLY A 41 -5.59 18.65 -6.21
C GLY A 41 -5.38 17.41 -7.08
N ARG A 42 -4.78 16.34 -6.53
CA ARG A 42 -4.50 15.07 -7.23
C ARG A 42 -5.24 13.89 -6.59
N PRO A 43 -6.59 13.90 -6.57
CA PRO A 43 -7.36 12.80 -6.02
C PRO A 43 -7.25 11.56 -6.90
N SER A 44 -6.91 10.40 -6.30
CA SER A 44 -6.92 9.11 -7.00
C SER A 44 -8.06 8.23 -6.49
N ALA A 45 -9.12 8.09 -7.29
CA ALA A 45 -10.27 7.23 -6.96
C ALA A 45 -9.87 5.75 -6.81
N SER A 46 -8.92 5.29 -7.62
CA SER A 46 -8.38 3.93 -7.55
C SER A 46 -7.62 3.69 -6.26
N ALA A 47 -6.76 4.64 -5.84
CA ALA A 47 -6.04 4.53 -4.56
C ALA A 47 -7.00 4.52 -3.37
N ARG A 48 -8.05 5.37 -3.39
CA ARG A 48 -9.10 5.38 -2.36
C ARG A 48 -9.82 4.04 -2.26
N ARG A 49 -10.21 3.44 -3.38
CA ARG A 49 -10.88 2.14 -3.41
C ARG A 49 -10.00 1.05 -2.80
N LEU A 50 -8.72 1.03 -3.17
CA LEU A 50 -7.76 0.10 -2.57
C LEU A 50 -7.62 0.34 -1.06
N LEU A 51 -7.58 1.58 -0.59
CA LEU A 51 -7.51 1.84 0.85
C LEU A 51 -8.72 1.29 1.62
N VAL A 52 -9.92 1.40 1.05
CA VAL A 52 -11.14 0.83 1.63
C VAL A 52 -11.03 -0.69 1.70
N GLU A 53 -10.64 -1.33 0.59
CA GLU A 53 -10.45 -2.78 0.53
C GLU A 53 -9.37 -3.25 1.52
N ALA A 54 -8.28 -2.48 1.70
CA ALA A 54 -7.23 -2.79 2.67
C ALA A 54 -7.77 -2.79 4.11
N ARG A 55 -8.70 -1.88 4.45
CA ARG A 55 -9.36 -1.85 5.76
C ARG A 55 -10.30 -3.03 5.97
N GLU A 56 -11.10 -3.37 4.96
CA GLU A 56 -11.98 -4.55 5.03
C GLU A 56 -11.17 -5.84 5.23
N LEU A 57 -10.02 -5.96 4.56
CA LEU A 57 -9.10 -7.09 4.74
C LEU A 57 -8.46 -7.11 6.13
N LEU A 58 -8.13 -5.95 6.70
CA LEU A 58 -7.61 -5.84 8.06
C LEU A 58 -8.65 -6.34 9.07
N GLU A 59 -9.89 -5.87 8.96
CA GLU A 59 -11.02 -6.29 9.81
C GLU A 59 -11.32 -7.78 9.68
N ALA A 60 -11.10 -8.36 8.50
CA ALA A 60 -11.23 -9.80 8.25
C ALA A 60 -10.04 -10.64 8.75
N GLY A 61 -9.02 -10.03 9.37
CA GLY A 61 -7.83 -10.73 9.85
C GLY A 61 -6.81 -11.09 8.76
N LEU A 62 -6.95 -10.55 7.56
CA LEU A 62 -6.09 -10.83 6.41
C LEU A 62 -4.94 -9.81 6.33
N PHE A 63 -4.13 -9.74 7.37
CA PHE A 63 -3.13 -8.68 7.60
C PHE A 63 -2.11 -8.53 6.47
N THR A 64 -1.53 -9.62 5.98
CA THR A 64 -0.58 -9.56 4.85
C THR A 64 -1.22 -8.99 3.60
N ARG A 65 -2.48 -9.33 3.31
CA ARG A 65 -3.20 -8.79 2.15
C ARG A 65 -3.52 -7.31 2.36
N ALA A 66 -4.01 -6.95 3.54
CA ALA A 66 -4.28 -5.55 3.91
C ALA A 66 -3.03 -4.66 3.75
N PHE A 67 -1.89 -5.13 4.25
CA PHE A 67 -0.59 -4.44 4.13
C PHE A 67 -0.19 -4.22 2.68
N LEU A 68 -0.16 -5.29 1.86
CA LEU A 68 0.25 -5.18 0.46
C LEU A 68 -0.66 -4.23 -0.33
N LEU A 69 -1.95 -4.25 -0.01
CA LEU A 69 -2.94 -3.43 -0.69
C LEU A 69 -2.85 -1.95 -0.26
N ALA A 70 -2.53 -1.67 1.00
CA ALA A 70 -2.20 -0.33 1.49
C ALA A 70 -0.92 0.24 0.85
N VAL A 71 0.14 -0.58 0.72
CA VAL A 71 1.37 -0.21 0.02
C VAL A 71 1.08 0.12 -1.44
N ARG A 72 0.25 -0.68 -2.11
CA ARG A 72 -0.18 -0.41 -3.50
C ARG A 72 -0.99 0.88 -3.61
N ALA A 73 -1.95 1.12 -2.71
CA ALA A 73 -2.74 2.34 -2.69
C ALA A 73 -1.86 3.58 -2.57
N ARG A 74 -0.84 3.53 -1.70
CA ARG A 74 0.16 4.58 -1.55
C ARG A 74 0.99 4.77 -2.83
N GLY A 75 1.47 3.68 -3.44
CA GLY A 75 2.21 3.73 -4.70
C GLY A 75 1.41 4.43 -5.80
N MET A 76 0.14 4.05 -5.98
CA MET A 76 -0.74 4.68 -6.96
C MET A 76 -1.02 6.16 -6.69
N ALA A 77 -1.12 6.56 -5.42
CA ALA A 77 -1.24 7.99 -5.07
C ALA A 77 0.03 8.77 -5.45
N LEU A 78 1.21 8.17 -5.35
CA LEU A 78 2.49 8.79 -5.70
C LEU A 78 2.79 8.78 -7.21
N GLU A 79 2.35 7.74 -7.94
CA GLU A 79 2.56 7.61 -9.40
C GLU A 79 1.68 8.54 -10.24
N THR A 80 0.76 9.31 -9.63
CA THR A 80 0.00 10.37 -10.32
C THR A 80 0.89 11.59 -10.68
N VAL A 81 2.22 11.43 -10.62
CA VAL A 81 3.26 12.44 -10.87
C VAL A 81 3.95 12.23 -12.24
N GLY A 82 3.60 11.20 -13.01
CA GLY A 82 4.14 10.94 -14.36
C GLY A 82 3.43 11.70 -15.48
#